data_AF-A0A087XJG4-F1
#
_entry.id   AF-A0A087XJG4-F1
#
_cell.length_a   1.000
_cell.length_b   1.000
_cell.length_c   1.000
_cell.angle_alpha   90.00
_cell.angle_beta   90.00
_cell.angle_gamma   90.00
#
_symmetry.space_group_name_H-M   'P 1'
#
loop_
_entity.id
_entity.type
_entity.pdbx_description
1 polymer ?
#
loop_
_entity_poly.entity_id
_entity_poly.type
_entity_poly.pdbx_seq_one_letter_code
_entity_poly.pdbx_strand_id
1 'polypeptide(L)'
;MELMEDEEAVMSELMRQLEDEGLSPEEQMVLLNETLNKVLNSAAVQTDSGALTRAKTRFYHSGVLSHCVRVLSLSPSRLRGNWASAATLAHLTSSSCVGAEPGRRSEAFHRLFLPSVVDVLLSLAGQLVSRSEAPPLLRTVMDAVGWLLSAHPHLTAQVLSSAHYEQIQMSDDVTVSLLCIQMWIQTCTVNRDFLSQLSDESALLLLNDAVAQLALSSDAAVGGASIKLMLLMANRMGLRLRSLLFNFKGQRSE
;
A
#
# COMPACT_ATOMS: atom_id res chain seq x y z
N MET A 1 0.14 -24.93 22.09
CA MET A 1 0.49 -25.95 21.08
C MET A 1 -0.73 -26.20 20.21
N GLU A 2 -1.87 -26.58 20.81
CA GLU A 2 -3.18 -26.75 20.13
C GLU A 2 -3.60 -25.55 19.24
N LEU A 3 -3.56 -24.31 19.74
CA LEU A 3 -3.93 -23.13 18.93
C LEU A 3 -3.01 -22.86 17.72
N MET A 4 -1.74 -23.31 17.77
CA MET A 4 -0.84 -23.17 16.62
C MET A 4 -1.10 -24.24 15.57
N GLU A 5 -1.47 -25.45 15.99
CA GLU A 5 -1.88 -26.54 15.10
C GLU A 5 -3.18 -26.18 14.37
N ASP A 6 -4.14 -25.54 15.04
CA ASP A 6 -5.38 -25.07 14.44
C ASP A 6 -5.14 -24.01 13.35
N GLU A 7 -4.28 -23.02 13.61
CA GLU A 7 -3.97 -21.98 12.63
C GLU A 7 -3.20 -22.53 11.41
N GLU A 8 -2.31 -23.50 11.59
CA GLU A 8 -1.57 -24.15 10.48
C GLU A 8 -2.49 -25.04 9.64
N ALA A 9 -3.43 -25.73 10.28
CA ALA A 9 -4.49 -26.47 9.59
C ALA A 9 -5.39 -25.53 8.76
N VAL A 10 -5.76 -24.37 9.32
CA VAL A 10 -6.54 -23.34 8.60
C VAL A 10 -5.79 -22.83 7.37
N MET A 11 -4.49 -22.55 7.46
CA MET A 11 -3.70 -22.09 6.30
C MET A 11 -3.58 -23.17 5.23
N SER A 12 -3.40 -24.42 5.64
CA SER A 12 -3.26 -25.55 4.72
C SER A 12 -4.57 -25.83 3.99
N GLU A 13 -5.70 -25.80 4.70
CA GLU A 13 -7.02 -25.96 4.09
C GLU A 13 -7.36 -24.79 3.16
N LEU A 14 -7.05 -23.54 3.56
CA LEU A 14 -7.20 -22.38 2.69
C LEU A 14 -6.41 -22.56 1.38
N MET A 15 -5.13 -22.93 1.47
CA MET A 15 -4.30 -23.13 0.27
C MET A 15 -4.85 -24.26 -0.61
N ARG A 16 -5.32 -25.36 -0.01
CA ARG A 16 -5.97 -26.45 -0.76
C ARG A 16 -7.20 -25.97 -1.51
N GLN A 17 -8.04 -25.12 -0.90
CA GLN A 17 -9.22 -24.55 -1.55
C GLN A 17 -8.84 -23.57 -2.67
N LEU A 18 -7.82 -22.74 -2.45
CA LEU A 18 -7.33 -21.77 -3.44
C LEU A 18 -6.64 -22.43 -4.66
N GLU A 19 -6.13 -23.65 -4.49
CA GLU A 19 -5.55 -24.45 -5.57
C GLU A 19 -6.60 -25.30 -6.31
N ASP A 20 -7.80 -25.47 -5.74
CA ASP A 20 -8.92 -26.14 -6.40
C ASP A 20 -9.43 -25.29 -7.58
N GLU A 21 -9.36 -25.83 -8.80
CA GLU A 21 -9.74 -25.12 -10.04
C GLU A 21 -11.24 -24.76 -10.09
N GLY A 22 -12.03 -25.23 -9.12
CA GLY A 22 -13.47 -24.96 -9.01
C GLY A 22 -13.83 -23.55 -8.56
N LEU A 23 -12.93 -22.80 -7.89
CA LEU A 23 -13.25 -21.47 -7.37
C LEU A 23 -13.05 -20.39 -8.43
N SER A 24 -14.09 -19.60 -8.66
CA SER A 24 -13.98 -18.37 -9.43
C SER A 24 -13.11 -17.34 -8.69
N PRO A 25 -12.50 -16.37 -9.40
CA PRO A 25 -11.73 -15.29 -8.77
C PRO A 25 -12.47 -14.52 -7.68
N GLU A 26 -13.78 -14.38 -7.84
CA GLU A 26 -14.63 -13.70 -6.86
C GLU A 26 -14.76 -14.51 -5.57
N GLU A 27 -15.01 -15.81 -5.69
CA GLU A 27 -15.07 -16.72 -4.53
C GLU A 27 -13.70 -16.80 -3.84
N GLN A 28 -12.60 -16.82 -4.60
CA GLN A 28 -11.25 -16.75 -4.04
C GLN A 28 -11.03 -15.45 -3.24
N MET A 29 -11.47 -14.29 -3.74
CA MET A 29 -11.36 -13.02 -3.01
C MET A 29 -12.17 -13.03 -1.71
N VAL A 30 -13.42 -13.54 -1.76
CA VAL A 30 -14.28 -13.62 -0.58
C VAL A 30 -13.63 -14.52 0.47
N LEU A 31 -13.21 -15.72 0.08
CA LEU A 31 -12.55 -16.68 0.96
C LEU A 31 -11.26 -16.11 1.59
N LEU A 32 -10.43 -15.43 0.80
CA LEU A 32 -9.24 -14.74 1.28
C LEU A 32 -9.61 -13.65 2.31
N ASN A 33 -10.56 -12.77 1.96
CA ASN A 33 -10.97 -11.69 2.85
C ASN A 33 -11.50 -12.19 4.20
N GLU A 34 -12.36 -13.22 4.18
CA GLU A 34 -12.92 -13.82 5.39
C GLU A 34 -11.83 -14.48 6.24
N THR A 35 -10.95 -15.26 5.61
CA THR A 35 -9.91 -16.01 6.34
C THR A 35 -8.85 -15.08 6.91
N LEU A 36 -8.34 -14.11 6.13
CA LEU A 36 -7.37 -13.14 6.62
C LEU A 36 -7.96 -12.32 7.78
N ASN A 37 -9.19 -11.81 7.64
CA ASN A 37 -9.84 -11.07 8.72
C ASN A 37 -10.02 -11.92 9.97
N LYS A 38 -10.52 -13.14 9.83
CA LYS A 38 -10.77 -14.03 10.97
C LYS A 38 -9.49 -14.28 11.75
N VAL A 39 -8.41 -14.65 11.05
CA VAL A 39 -7.12 -14.96 11.68
C VAL A 39 -6.44 -13.72 12.26
N LEU A 40 -6.46 -12.58 11.56
CA LEU A 40 -5.88 -11.33 12.09
C LEU A 40 -6.62 -10.85 13.33
N ASN A 41 -7.96 -10.89 13.31
CA ASN A 41 -8.77 -10.47 14.46
C ASN A 41 -8.63 -11.43 15.64
N SER A 42 -8.60 -12.75 15.40
CA SER A 42 -8.36 -13.72 16.47
C SER A 42 -6.97 -13.57 17.07
N ALA A 43 -5.95 -13.25 16.25
CA ALA A 43 -4.60 -13.00 16.74
C ALA A 43 -4.48 -11.66 17.50
N ALA A 44 -5.23 -10.62 17.09
CA ALA A 44 -5.18 -9.31 17.71
C ALA A 44 -5.81 -9.26 19.13
N VAL A 45 -6.76 -10.15 19.43
CA VAL A 45 -7.39 -10.25 20.76
C VAL A 45 -6.65 -11.18 21.72
N GLN A 46 -5.61 -11.89 21.26
CA GLN A 46 -4.80 -12.74 22.12
C GLN A 46 -3.96 -11.90 23.08
N THR A 47 -3.76 -12.41 24.28
CA THR A 47 -2.88 -11.78 25.29
C THR A 47 -1.40 -11.90 24.94
N ASP A 48 -1.04 -12.82 24.05
CA ASP A 48 0.31 -12.96 23.52
C ASP A 48 0.59 -11.88 22.47
N SER A 49 1.48 -10.95 22.82
CA SER A 49 1.87 -9.83 21.97
C SER A 49 2.52 -10.26 20.64
N GLY A 50 3.04 -11.48 20.55
CA GLY A 50 3.62 -12.04 19.32
C GLY A 50 2.61 -12.74 18.41
N ALA A 51 1.36 -12.95 18.84
CA ALA A 51 0.38 -13.71 18.08
C ALA A 51 0.13 -13.12 16.69
N LEU A 52 -0.08 -11.79 16.62
CA LEU A 52 -0.32 -11.09 15.37
C LEU A 52 0.87 -11.18 14.41
N THR A 53 2.08 -10.98 14.91
CA THR A 53 3.32 -11.13 14.12
C THR A 53 3.44 -12.53 13.55
N ARG A 54 3.19 -13.58 14.35
CA ARG A 54 3.26 -14.96 13.88
C ARG A 54 2.20 -15.27 12.84
N ALA A 55 0.96 -14.81 13.02
CA ALA A 55 -0.10 -14.98 12.03
C ALA A 55 0.29 -14.36 10.67
N LYS A 56 0.79 -13.13 10.69
CA LYS A 56 1.31 -12.41 9.51
C LYS A 56 2.45 -13.14 8.82
N THR A 57 3.44 -13.59 9.60
CA THR A 57 4.56 -14.40 9.12
C THR A 57 4.08 -15.70 8.47
N ARG A 58 3.06 -16.35 9.03
CA ARG A 58 2.48 -17.58 8.46
C ARG A 58 1.79 -17.33 7.13
N PHE A 59 1.02 -16.25 6.97
CA PHE A 59 0.43 -15.92 5.66
C PHE A 59 1.48 -15.80 4.55
N TYR A 60 2.65 -15.26 4.87
CA TYR A 60 3.75 -15.19 3.91
C TYR A 60 4.36 -16.57 3.65
N HIS A 61 4.66 -17.35 4.68
CA HIS A 61 5.31 -18.66 4.51
C HIS A 61 4.42 -19.70 3.83
N SER A 62 3.12 -19.68 4.07
CA SER A 62 2.14 -20.57 3.44
C SER A 62 1.83 -20.21 1.98
N GLY A 63 2.23 -19.03 1.52
CA GLY A 63 1.94 -18.55 0.16
C GLY A 63 0.59 -17.85 0.01
N VAL A 64 -0.19 -17.71 1.09
CA VAL A 64 -1.48 -17.01 1.09
C VAL A 64 -1.33 -15.56 0.59
N LEU A 65 -0.32 -14.82 1.06
CA LEU A 65 -0.12 -13.44 0.59
C LEU A 65 0.27 -13.38 -0.90
N SER A 66 1.05 -14.35 -1.39
CA SER A 66 1.33 -14.47 -2.82
C SER A 66 0.06 -14.70 -3.63
N HIS A 67 -0.89 -15.44 -3.06
CA HIS A 67 -2.20 -15.66 -3.66
C HIS A 67 -3.04 -14.38 -3.68
N CYS A 68 -3.03 -13.59 -2.61
CA CYS A 68 -3.68 -12.28 -2.59
C CYS A 68 -3.16 -11.38 -3.72
N VAL A 69 -1.84 -11.30 -3.90
CA VAL A 69 -1.22 -10.54 -5.00
C VAL A 69 -1.69 -11.06 -6.35
N ARG A 70 -1.73 -12.38 -6.55
CA ARG A 70 -2.18 -13.01 -7.80
C ARG A 70 -3.63 -12.64 -8.14
N VAL A 71 -4.52 -12.70 -7.15
CA VAL A 71 -5.94 -12.39 -7.33
C VAL A 71 -6.17 -10.90 -7.57
N LEU A 72 -5.45 -10.03 -6.85
CA LEU A 72 -5.50 -8.58 -7.07
C LEU A 72 -4.92 -8.16 -8.43
N SER A 73 -4.02 -8.95 -9.01
CA SER A 73 -3.40 -8.71 -10.32
C SER A 73 -4.31 -9.11 -11.50
N LEU A 74 -5.51 -9.63 -11.23
CA LEU A 74 -6.42 -10.04 -12.28
C LEU A 74 -6.97 -8.83 -13.05
N SER A 75 -7.25 -9.05 -14.34
CA SER A 75 -7.85 -8.03 -15.20
C SER A 75 -9.22 -7.60 -14.67
N PRO A 76 -9.64 -6.35 -14.89
CA PRO A 76 -10.97 -5.85 -14.49
C PRO A 76 -12.14 -6.76 -14.90
N SER A 77 -12.05 -7.35 -16.09
CA SER A 77 -13.04 -8.30 -16.61
C SER A 77 -13.21 -9.55 -15.73
N ARG A 78 -12.13 -10.01 -15.09
CA ARG A 78 -12.12 -11.16 -14.20
C ARG A 78 -12.56 -10.81 -12.77
N LEU A 79 -12.39 -9.55 -12.36
CA LEU A 79 -12.89 -9.05 -11.08
C LEU A 79 -14.42 -8.81 -11.08
N ARG A 80 -15.06 -8.81 -12.27
CA ARG A 80 -16.52 -8.68 -12.46
C ARG A 80 -17.18 -7.51 -11.72
N GLY A 81 -16.41 -6.47 -11.38
CA GLY A 81 -16.92 -5.30 -10.66
C GLY A 81 -16.95 -5.46 -9.13
N ASN A 82 -16.39 -6.52 -8.56
CA ASN A 82 -16.28 -6.68 -7.10
C ASN A 82 -15.10 -5.88 -6.51
N TRP A 83 -15.14 -4.57 -6.72
CA TRP A 83 -14.11 -3.63 -6.29
C TRP A 83 -14.04 -3.44 -4.78
N ALA A 84 -15.17 -3.62 -4.08
CA ALA A 84 -15.22 -3.55 -2.62
C ALA A 84 -14.42 -4.69 -1.97
N SER A 85 -14.60 -5.93 -2.46
CA SER A 85 -13.79 -7.06 -1.99
C SER A 85 -12.32 -6.92 -2.41
N ALA A 86 -12.03 -6.40 -3.61
CA ALA A 86 -10.65 -6.13 -4.03
C ALA A 86 -9.97 -5.08 -3.14
N ALA A 87 -10.64 -3.97 -2.82
CA ALA A 87 -10.12 -2.93 -1.93
C ALA A 87 -9.90 -3.45 -0.50
N THR A 88 -10.81 -4.31 -0.01
CA THR A 88 -10.65 -4.98 1.29
C THR A 88 -9.45 -5.91 1.28
N LEU A 89 -9.28 -6.71 0.21
CA LEU A 89 -8.17 -7.64 0.09
C LEU A 89 -6.83 -6.90 -0.01
N ALA A 90 -6.80 -5.77 -0.73
CA ALA A 90 -5.67 -4.86 -0.78
C ALA A 90 -5.28 -4.35 0.62
N HIS A 91 -6.26 -3.90 1.41
CA HIS A 91 -6.04 -3.45 2.79
C HIS A 91 -5.48 -4.56 3.69
N LEU A 92 -6.06 -5.77 3.64
CA LEU A 92 -5.61 -6.91 4.44
C LEU A 92 -4.23 -7.40 4.02
N THR A 93 -3.94 -7.40 2.72
CA THR A 93 -2.62 -7.78 2.18
C THR A 93 -1.55 -6.83 2.68
N SER A 94 -1.76 -5.51 2.55
CA SER A 94 -0.84 -4.50 3.08
C SER A 94 -0.64 -4.66 4.60
N SER A 95 -1.74 -4.74 5.35
CA SER A 95 -1.71 -4.88 6.82
C SER A 95 -1.00 -6.15 7.27
N SER A 96 -1.09 -7.23 6.49
CA SER A 96 -0.40 -8.49 6.77
C SER A 96 1.09 -8.46 6.45
N CYS A 97 1.53 -7.60 5.54
CA CYS A 97 2.94 -7.40 5.25
C CYS A 97 3.64 -6.63 6.39
N VAL A 98 2.95 -5.65 6.97
CA VAL A 98 3.51 -4.81 8.02
C VAL A 98 3.64 -5.57 9.34
N GLY A 99 4.87 -5.70 9.84
CA GLY A 99 5.19 -6.42 11.07
C GLY A 99 5.30 -7.95 10.89
N ALA A 100 5.29 -8.45 9.65
CA ALA A 100 5.67 -9.84 9.39
C ALA A 100 7.19 -10.03 9.58
N GLU A 101 7.58 -11.17 10.14
CA GLU A 101 8.96 -11.56 10.38
C GLU A 101 9.31 -12.79 9.53
N PRO A 102 9.67 -12.61 8.24
CA PRO A 102 9.91 -13.69 7.28
C PRO A 102 11.16 -14.57 7.55
N GLY A 103 11.91 -14.26 8.62
CA GLY A 103 13.11 -15.00 9.02
C GLY A 103 14.11 -15.19 7.88
N ARG A 104 14.39 -16.46 7.54
CA ARG A 104 15.34 -16.82 6.45
C ARG A 104 14.93 -16.32 5.07
N ARG A 105 13.65 -16.00 4.85
CA ARG A 105 13.12 -15.48 3.59
C ARG A 105 13.06 -13.94 3.56
N SER A 106 13.72 -13.25 4.49
CA SER A 106 13.68 -11.79 4.62
C SER A 106 14.15 -11.06 3.36
N GLU A 107 15.21 -11.52 2.70
CA GLU A 107 15.68 -10.87 1.48
C GLU A 107 14.64 -10.95 0.36
N ALA A 108 14.11 -12.14 0.08
CA ALA A 108 13.06 -12.33 -0.92
C ALA A 108 11.77 -11.55 -0.56
N PHE A 109 11.44 -11.47 0.74
CA PHE A 109 10.29 -10.70 1.21
C PHE A 109 10.45 -9.22 0.86
N HIS A 110 11.56 -8.60 1.25
CA HIS A 110 11.76 -7.16 1.07
C HIS A 110 12.11 -6.76 -0.37
N ARG A 111 12.86 -7.59 -1.11
CA ARG A 111 13.35 -7.24 -2.46
C ARG A 111 12.45 -7.65 -3.60
N LEU A 112 11.58 -8.64 -3.39
CA LEU A 112 10.73 -9.18 -4.46
C LEU A 112 9.25 -9.08 -4.09
N PHE A 113 8.89 -9.61 -2.92
CA PHE A 113 7.48 -9.72 -2.55
C PHE A 113 6.85 -8.36 -2.23
N LEU A 114 7.43 -7.55 -1.34
CA LEU A 114 6.91 -6.22 -1.01
C LEU A 114 6.78 -5.30 -2.25
N PRO A 115 7.77 -5.23 -3.16
CA PRO A 115 7.61 -4.55 -4.43
C PRO A 115 6.41 -5.02 -5.27
N SER A 116 6.16 -6.34 -5.33
CA SER A 116 5.00 -6.88 -6.06
C SER A 116 3.66 -6.49 -5.42
N VAL A 117 3.62 -6.36 -4.09
CA VAL A 117 2.43 -5.89 -3.37
C VAL A 117 2.18 -4.41 -3.71
N VAL A 118 3.20 -3.56 -3.70
CA VAL A 118 3.04 -2.14 -4.09
C VAL A 118 2.53 -2.02 -5.53
N ASP A 119 3.10 -2.78 -6.45
CA ASP A 119 2.73 -2.73 -7.86
C ASP A 119 1.24 -3.06 -8.07
N VAL A 120 0.76 -4.15 -7.46
CA VAL A 120 -0.65 -4.56 -7.60
C VAL A 120 -1.61 -3.58 -6.92
N LEU A 121 -1.21 -2.97 -5.80
CA LEU A 121 -2.03 -1.95 -5.13
C LEU A 121 -2.17 -0.69 -5.99
N LEU A 122 -1.08 -0.22 -6.59
CA LEU A 122 -1.10 0.93 -7.48
C LEU A 122 -1.87 0.63 -8.77
N SER A 123 -1.71 -0.57 -9.32
CA SER A 123 -2.49 -1.04 -10.48
C SER A 123 -3.99 -1.01 -10.17
N LEU A 124 -4.40 -1.54 -9.02
CA LEU A 124 -5.79 -1.50 -8.57
C LEU A 124 -6.29 -0.06 -8.39
N ALA A 125 -5.51 0.81 -7.75
CA ALA A 125 -5.88 2.22 -7.59
C ALA A 125 -6.07 2.93 -8.95
N GLY A 126 -5.18 2.68 -9.91
CA GLY A 126 -5.30 3.20 -11.27
C GLY A 126 -6.57 2.71 -11.97
N GLN A 127 -6.94 1.44 -11.77
CA GLN A 127 -8.20 0.88 -12.28
C GLN A 127 -9.42 1.59 -11.66
N LEU A 128 -9.43 1.80 -10.33
CA LEU A 128 -10.51 2.52 -9.64
C LEU A 128 -10.67 3.96 -10.16
N VAL A 129 -9.57 4.67 -10.39
CA VAL A 129 -9.56 6.02 -10.98
C VAL A 129 -10.12 5.99 -12.40
N SER A 130 -9.62 5.10 -13.26
CA SER A 130 -10.03 5.02 -14.67
C SER A 130 -11.52 4.70 -14.88
N ARG A 131 -12.15 4.10 -13.88
CA ARG A 131 -13.54 3.67 -13.90
C ARG A 131 -14.47 4.59 -13.12
N SER A 132 -13.94 5.66 -12.52
CA SER A 132 -14.67 6.56 -11.64
C SER A 132 -15.41 5.80 -10.53
N GLU A 133 -14.78 4.75 -9.99
CA GLU A 133 -15.33 3.98 -8.88
C GLU A 133 -15.38 4.85 -7.61
N ALA A 134 -16.19 4.44 -6.64
CA ALA A 134 -16.51 5.26 -5.48
C ALA A 134 -15.23 5.73 -4.75
N PRO A 135 -15.07 7.05 -4.47
CA PRO A 135 -13.91 7.60 -3.76
C PRO A 135 -13.51 6.88 -2.46
N PRO A 136 -14.44 6.29 -1.66
CA PRO A 136 -14.07 5.49 -0.50
C PRO A 136 -13.21 4.26 -0.83
N LEU A 137 -13.44 3.59 -1.97
CA LEU A 137 -12.66 2.42 -2.37
C LEU A 137 -11.23 2.82 -2.74
N LEU A 138 -11.08 3.90 -3.52
CA LEU A 138 -9.78 4.43 -3.85
C LEU A 138 -9.02 4.84 -2.58
N ARG A 139 -9.69 5.51 -1.64
CA ARG A 139 -9.11 5.85 -0.34
C ARG A 139 -8.60 4.61 0.38
N THR A 140 -9.40 3.54 0.47
CA THR A 140 -8.97 2.29 1.12
C THR A 140 -7.68 1.73 0.50
N VAL A 141 -7.55 1.75 -0.82
CA VAL A 141 -6.34 1.27 -1.52
C VAL A 141 -5.16 2.21 -1.29
N MET A 142 -5.36 3.52 -1.37
CA MET A 142 -4.30 4.51 -1.12
C MET A 142 -3.82 4.48 0.33
N ASP A 143 -4.72 4.34 1.30
CA ASP A 143 -4.38 4.15 2.72
C ASP A 143 -3.58 2.86 2.92
N ALA A 144 -3.91 1.78 2.20
CA ALA A 144 -3.15 0.54 2.22
C ALA A 144 -1.72 0.72 1.66
N VAL A 145 -1.54 1.48 0.58
CA VAL A 145 -0.21 1.86 0.08
C VAL A 145 0.54 2.66 1.14
N GLY A 146 -0.08 3.72 1.68
CA GLY A 146 0.53 4.60 2.68
C GLY A 146 0.95 3.85 3.96
N TRP A 147 0.15 2.88 4.40
CA TRP A 147 0.46 2.00 5.54
C TRP A 147 1.70 1.17 5.27
N LEU A 148 1.80 0.55 4.08
CA LEU A 148 2.96 -0.26 3.71
C LEU A 148 4.24 0.58 3.64
N LEU A 149 4.17 1.77 3.03
CA LEU A 149 5.30 2.71 2.94
C LEU A 149 5.77 3.17 4.31
N SER A 150 4.83 3.38 5.25
CA SER A 150 5.18 3.82 6.60
C SER A 150 6.05 2.79 7.34
N ALA A 151 5.81 1.51 7.12
CA ALA A 151 6.61 0.41 7.68
C ALA A 151 7.87 0.11 6.86
N HIS A 152 7.83 0.38 5.56
CA HIS A 152 8.89 0.02 4.61
C HIS A 152 9.29 1.20 3.70
N PRO A 153 9.99 2.22 4.23
CA PRO A 153 10.26 3.45 3.47
C PRO A 153 11.09 3.25 2.20
N HIS A 154 11.84 2.14 2.09
CA HIS A 154 12.59 1.79 0.88
C HIS A 154 11.71 1.59 -0.37
N LEU A 155 10.43 1.29 -0.20
CA LEU A 155 9.47 1.14 -1.29
C LEU A 155 9.05 2.48 -1.92
N THR A 156 9.35 3.61 -1.26
CA THR A 156 8.94 4.95 -1.70
C THR A 156 9.47 5.28 -3.10
N ALA A 157 10.71 4.89 -3.40
CA ALA A 157 11.32 5.11 -4.71
C ALA A 157 10.50 4.42 -5.82
N GLN A 158 10.03 3.20 -5.58
CA GLN A 158 9.23 2.45 -6.53
C GLN A 158 7.87 3.12 -6.78
N VAL A 159 7.19 3.59 -5.73
CA VAL A 159 5.90 4.29 -5.87
C VAL A 159 6.06 5.55 -6.72
N LEU A 160 7.04 6.39 -6.41
CA LEU A 160 7.29 7.64 -7.13
C LEU A 160 7.74 7.41 -8.58
N SER A 161 8.30 6.24 -8.90
CA SER A 161 8.68 5.84 -10.27
C SER A 161 7.63 5.01 -11.01
N SER A 162 6.48 4.73 -10.40
CA SER A 162 5.49 3.81 -10.95
C SER A 162 4.64 4.48 -12.03
N ALA A 163 4.53 3.84 -13.19
CA ALA A 163 3.61 4.28 -14.25
C ALA A 163 2.14 4.27 -13.81
N HIS A 164 1.76 3.36 -12.91
CA HIS A 164 0.42 3.34 -12.32
C HIS A 164 0.19 4.55 -11.42
N TYR A 165 1.19 4.93 -10.62
CA TYR A 165 1.08 6.11 -9.76
C TYR A 165 1.06 7.41 -10.57
N GLU A 166 1.92 7.51 -11.58
CA GLU A 166 1.92 8.63 -12.53
C GLU A 166 0.54 8.80 -13.18
N GLN A 167 -0.06 7.71 -13.67
CA GLN A 167 -1.41 7.74 -14.25
C GLN A 167 -2.47 8.27 -13.25
N ILE A 168 -2.38 7.87 -11.98
CA ILE A 168 -3.29 8.36 -10.93
C ILE A 168 -3.09 9.87 -10.71
N GLN A 169 -1.84 10.35 -10.69
CA GLN A 169 -1.50 11.76 -10.48
C GLN A 169 -1.93 12.66 -11.64
N MET A 170 -2.00 12.13 -12.85
CA MET A 170 -2.48 12.82 -14.05
C MET A 170 -4.01 12.93 -14.13
N SER A 171 -4.74 12.45 -13.11
CA SER A 171 -6.19 12.61 -13.04
C SER A 171 -6.59 14.07 -12.79
N ASP A 172 -7.56 14.56 -13.56
CA ASP A 172 -8.16 15.89 -13.35
C ASP A 172 -9.15 15.93 -12.17
N ASP A 173 -9.39 14.80 -11.49
CA ASP A 173 -10.29 14.73 -10.34
C ASP A 173 -9.58 15.23 -9.07
N VAL A 174 -10.06 16.36 -8.56
CA VAL A 174 -9.59 16.99 -7.31
C VAL A 174 -9.57 16.02 -6.13
N THR A 175 -10.52 15.08 -6.08
CA THR A 175 -10.59 14.05 -5.04
C THR A 175 -9.42 13.08 -5.13
N VAL A 176 -9.03 12.69 -6.35
CA VAL A 176 -7.88 11.80 -6.59
C VAL A 176 -6.57 12.51 -6.20
N SER A 177 -6.40 13.77 -6.61
CA SER A 177 -5.26 14.60 -6.21
C SER A 177 -5.16 14.76 -4.69
N LEU A 178 -6.29 15.02 -4.04
CA LEU A 178 -6.35 15.15 -2.58
C LEU A 178 -5.96 13.83 -1.89
N LEU A 179 -6.46 12.68 -2.37
CA LEU A 179 -6.12 11.37 -1.81
C LEU A 179 -4.63 11.05 -1.97
N CYS A 180 -4.01 11.42 -3.10
CA CYS A 180 -2.57 11.23 -3.31
C CYS A 180 -1.74 11.99 -2.27
N ILE A 181 -2.03 13.27 -2.06
CA ILE A 181 -1.32 14.08 -1.07
C ILE A 181 -1.64 13.63 0.37
N GLN A 182 -2.88 13.24 0.65
CA GLN A 182 -3.29 12.72 1.95
C GLN A 182 -2.55 11.43 2.33
N MET A 183 -2.36 10.50 1.39
CA MET A 183 -1.56 9.30 1.60
C MET A 183 -0.16 9.66 2.10
N TRP A 184 0.55 10.57 1.43
CA TRP A 184 1.89 10.99 1.83
C TRP A 184 1.93 11.68 3.20
N ILE A 185 0.95 12.56 3.48
CA ILE A 185 0.82 13.21 4.78
C ILE A 185 0.65 12.17 5.88
N GLN A 186 -0.22 11.17 5.66
CA GLN A 186 -0.46 10.11 6.63
C GLN A 186 0.80 9.26 6.84
N THR A 187 1.49 8.84 5.77
CA THR A 187 2.75 8.10 5.86
C THR A 187 3.79 8.83 6.69
N CYS A 188 3.99 10.13 6.44
CA CYS A 188 4.90 10.99 7.22
C CYS A 188 4.46 11.20 8.67
N THR A 189 3.17 11.08 8.96
CA THR A 189 2.62 11.28 10.31
C THR A 189 2.71 10.01 11.14
N VAL A 190 2.44 8.85 10.53
CA VAL A 190 2.49 7.53 11.16
C VAL A 190 3.93 7.16 11.50
N ASN A 191 4.86 7.31 10.55
CA ASN A 191 6.28 7.08 10.79
C ASN A 191 7.04 8.41 10.81
N ARG A 192 7.42 8.86 12.01
CA ARG A 192 8.14 10.13 12.22
C ARG A 192 9.51 10.17 11.55
N ASP A 193 10.14 9.00 11.38
CA ASP A 193 11.46 8.85 10.76
C ASP A 193 11.35 8.53 9.26
N PHE A 194 10.15 8.48 8.69
CA PHE A 194 9.93 8.17 7.28
C PHE A 194 10.79 9.04 6.35
N LEU A 195 10.71 10.36 6.54
CA LEU A 195 11.39 11.34 5.69
C LEU A 195 12.91 11.33 5.86
N SER A 196 13.43 10.96 7.03
CA SER A 196 14.88 10.85 7.24
C SER A 196 15.45 9.58 6.58
N GLN A 197 14.63 8.53 6.41
CA GLN A 197 15.02 7.27 5.77
C GLN A 197 14.96 7.29 4.23
N LEU A 198 14.31 8.29 3.63
CA LEU A 198 14.26 8.41 2.18
C LEU A 198 15.64 8.70 1.59
N SER A 199 15.88 8.28 0.35
CA SER A 199 17.00 8.77 -0.46
C SER A 199 16.78 10.25 -0.84
N ASP A 200 17.85 10.94 -1.23
CA ASP A 200 17.77 12.33 -1.68
C ASP A 200 16.86 12.47 -2.91
N GLU A 201 16.94 11.52 -3.83
CA GLU A 201 16.11 11.46 -5.04
C GLU A 201 14.63 11.29 -4.70
N SER A 202 14.29 10.31 -3.84
CA SER A 202 12.89 10.08 -3.46
C SER A 202 12.30 11.26 -2.68
N ALA A 203 13.12 11.95 -1.87
CA ALA A 203 12.67 13.15 -1.19
C ALA A 203 12.45 14.33 -2.16
N LEU A 204 13.29 14.48 -3.18
CA LEU A 204 13.12 15.50 -4.22
C LEU A 204 11.89 15.24 -5.09
N LEU A 205 11.65 13.98 -5.48
CA LEU A 205 10.46 13.57 -6.22
C LEU A 205 9.18 13.83 -5.40
N LEU A 206 9.15 13.44 -4.12
CA LEU A 206 8.01 13.72 -3.24
C LEU A 206 7.76 15.23 -3.06
N LEU A 207 8.82 16.04 -2.97
CA LEU A 207 8.69 17.49 -2.91
C LEU A 207 8.13 18.04 -4.24
N ASN A 208 8.62 17.53 -5.37
CA ASN A 208 8.16 17.93 -6.69
C ASN A 208 6.67 17.64 -6.87
N ASP A 209 6.19 16.49 -6.39
CA ASP A 209 4.77 16.14 -6.43
C ASP A 209 3.92 17.12 -5.62
N ALA A 210 4.35 17.48 -4.41
CA ALA A 210 3.64 18.45 -3.58
C ALA A 210 3.61 19.85 -4.23
N VAL A 211 4.72 20.27 -4.83
CA VAL A 211 4.82 21.55 -5.54
C VAL A 211 3.96 21.56 -6.81
N ALA A 212 3.98 20.47 -7.58
CA ALA A 212 3.19 20.32 -8.80
C ALA A 212 1.69 20.38 -8.49
N GLN A 213 1.22 19.64 -7.47
CA GLN A 213 -0.18 19.67 -7.06
C GLN A 213 -0.62 21.05 -6.56
N LEU A 214 0.26 21.76 -5.83
CA LEU A 214 -0.01 23.15 -5.41
C LEU A 214 -0.06 24.13 -6.61
N ALA A 215 0.78 23.93 -7.61
CA ALA A 215 0.86 24.82 -8.77
C ALA A 215 -0.29 24.59 -9.77
N LEU A 216 -0.73 23.34 -9.92
CA LEU A 216 -1.72 22.93 -10.92
C LEU A 216 -3.17 23.00 -10.39
N SER A 217 -3.39 22.82 -9.08
CA SER A 217 -4.73 22.80 -8.51
C SER A 217 -5.19 24.17 -8.00
N SER A 218 -6.37 24.60 -8.43
CA SER A 218 -7.06 25.76 -7.86
C SER A 218 -7.90 25.41 -6.62
N ASP A 219 -7.97 24.13 -6.24
CA ASP A 219 -8.76 23.70 -5.09
C ASP A 219 -8.03 23.98 -3.76
N ALA A 220 -8.73 24.63 -2.84
CA ALA A 220 -8.17 25.04 -1.56
C ALA A 220 -7.78 23.86 -0.65
N ALA A 221 -8.49 22.72 -0.73
CA ALA A 221 -8.16 21.55 0.06
C ALA A 221 -6.89 20.87 -0.46
N VAL A 222 -6.73 20.75 -1.79
CA VAL A 222 -5.49 20.24 -2.41
C VAL A 222 -4.32 21.17 -2.12
N GLY A 223 -4.48 22.49 -2.27
CA GLY A 223 -3.45 23.46 -1.97
C GLY A 223 -3.03 23.43 -0.49
N GLY A 224 -4.00 23.40 0.43
CA GLY A 224 -3.75 23.29 1.87
C GLY A 224 -3.05 21.98 2.26
N ALA A 225 -3.44 20.86 1.68
CA ALA A 225 -2.78 19.57 1.89
C ALA A 225 -1.34 19.58 1.36
N SER A 226 -1.11 20.14 0.17
CA SER A 226 0.22 20.24 -0.43
C SER A 226 1.17 21.07 0.43
N ILE A 227 0.71 22.23 0.93
CA ILE A 227 1.46 23.05 1.89
C ILE A 227 1.77 22.27 3.16
N LYS A 228 0.80 21.53 3.70
CA LYS A 228 1.01 20.71 4.90
C LYS A 228 2.09 19.64 4.69
N LEU A 229 2.10 18.97 3.54
CA LEU A 229 3.14 17.98 3.20
C LEU A 229 4.52 18.65 3.12
N MET A 230 4.66 19.77 2.42
CA MET A 230 5.92 20.51 2.34
C MET A 230 6.42 20.97 3.72
N LEU A 231 5.52 21.42 4.61
CA LEU A 231 5.87 21.79 5.98
C LEU A 231 6.33 20.58 6.80
N LEU A 232 5.71 19.41 6.63
CA LEU A 232 6.18 18.17 7.25
C LEU A 232 7.61 17.83 6.77
N MET A 233 7.86 17.94 5.47
CA MET A 233 9.20 17.74 4.90
C MET A 233 10.23 18.71 5.48
N ALA A 234 9.91 20.00 5.52
CA ALA A 234 10.79 21.02 6.09
C ALA A 234 11.10 20.78 7.57
N ASN A 235 10.08 20.43 8.37
CA ASN A 235 10.24 20.19 9.80
C ASN A 235 11.04 18.91 10.12
N ARG A 236 10.92 17.87 9.30
CA ARG A 236 11.56 16.56 9.57
C ARG A 236 12.94 16.42 8.95
N MET A 237 13.18 17.03 7.79
CA MET A 237 14.47 16.94 7.09
C MET A 237 15.45 18.06 7.47
N GLY A 238 14.97 19.18 7.99
CA GLY A 238 15.81 20.28 8.50
C GLY A 238 16.83 20.77 7.46
N LEU A 239 18.13 20.71 7.82
CA LEU A 239 19.22 21.17 6.95
C LEU A 239 19.38 20.32 5.67
N ARG A 240 19.00 19.04 5.69
CA ARG A 240 19.07 18.17 4.51
C ARG A 240 18.17 18.71 3.40
N LEU A 241 16.96 19.17 3.74
CA LEU A 241 16.09 19.79 2.74
C LEU A 241 16.74 21.02 2.12
N ARG A 242 17.45 21.84 2.91
CA ARG A 242 18.15 23.02 2.38
C ARG A 242 19.21 22.64 1.35
N SER A 243 19.99 21.57 1.57
CA SER A 243 20.97 21.12 0.58
C SER A 243 20.29 20.58 -0.69
N LEU A 244 19.16 19.90 -0.53
CA LEU A 244 18.38 19.36 -1.65
C LEU A 244 17.77 20.46 -2.52
N LEU A 245 17.28 21.54 -1.90
CA LEU A 245 16.71 22.68 -2.62
C LEU A 245 17.71 23.36 -3.57
N PHE A 246 19.02 23.30 -3.31
CA PHE A 246 20.02 23.80 -4.27
C PHE A 246 20.03 23.03 -5.60
N ASN A 247 19.60 21.77 -5.58
CA ASN A 247 19.52 20.90 -6.76
C ASN A 247 18.08 20.74 -7.28
N PHE A 248 17.09 21.33 -6.59
CA PHE A 248 15.69 21.24 -6.99
C PHE A 248 15.45 22.08 -8.23
N LYS A 249 15.18 21.41 -9.35
CA LYS A 249 15.00 22.06 -10.65
C LYS A 249 13.57 22.49 -10.95
N GLY A 250 12.58 22.08 -10.14
CA GLY A 250 11.15 22.41 -10.26
C GLY A 250 10.61 22.31 -11.69
N GLN A 251 9.98 21.19 -12.06
CA GLN A 251 9.47 20.87 -13.40
C GLN A 251 10.27 21.46 -14.60
N ARG A 252 11.13 20.63 -15.21
CA ARG A 252 11.27 20.70 -16.68
C ARG A 252 10.04 20.01 -17.26
N SER A 253 9.09 20.78 -17.74
CA SER A 253 8.27 20.37 -18.86
C SER A 253 9.20 20.06 -20.04
N GLU A 254 9.15 18.84 -20.55
CA GLU A 254 9.44 18.57 -21.96
C GLU A 254 8.17 18.80 -22.77
#